data_AF-A0AA41SAH7-F1
#
_entry.id   AF-A0AA41SAH7-F1
#
_cell.length_a   1.000
_cell.length_b   1.000
_cell.length_c   1.000
_cell.angle_alpha   90.00
_cell.angle_beta   90.00
_cell.angle_gamma   90.00
#
_symmetry.space_group_name_H-M   'P 1'
#
loop_
_entity.id
_entity.type
_entity.pdbx_description
1 polymer ?
#
loop_
_entity_poly.entity_id
_entity_poly.type
_entity_poly.pdbx_seq_one_letter_code
_entity_poly.pdbx_strand_id
1 'polypeptide(L)'
;MVRQLSIDQFENEGRRVSYGTPESATAARKLLDRQMSINSVAKKVIAHLLKPRGWKPPVRRQFFLDCNEIAELCDCAERIFSTEPSVLKIKAPVKIFGDLHGQFGDLMRLFDEYGSPSTAGDISYIDYLFLGDYVDRGQHSLETITLLLALKVEYQQNVHLIRGNHEAADINALFGFRIECIERMVCYLYRQI
;
A
#
# COMPACT_ATOMS: atom_id res chain seq x y z
N MET A 1 -23.18 5.45 -46.99
CA MET A 1 -22.47 4.42 -47.79
C MET A 1 -21.28 3.97 -46.97
N VAL A 2 -21.47 2.97 -46.10
CA VAL A 2 -20.44 2.49 -45.15
C VAL A 2 -19.61 1.43 -45.88
N ARG A 3 -18.30 1.66 -46.02
CA ARG A 3 -17.38 0.67 -46.59
C ARG A 3 -17.11 -0.40 -45.53
N GLN A 4 -17.61 -1.62 -45.74
CA GLN A 4 -17.13 -2.80 -45.01
C GLN A 4 -15.72 -3.11 -45.47
N LEU A 5 -14.75 -2.96 -44.55
CA LEU A 5 -13.40 -3.48 -44.72
C LEU A 5 -13.39 -4.94 -44.24
N SER A 6 -12.84 -5.82 -45.07
CA SER A 6 -12.71 -7.25 -44.80
C SER A 6 -11.72 -7.51 -43.67
N ILE A 7 -12.07 -8.46 -42.79
CA ILE A 7 -11.33 -8.88 -41.59
C ILE A 7 -9.85 -9.22 -41.87
N ASP A 8 -9.52 -9.65 -43.09
CA ASP A 8 -8.17 -10.03 -43.49
C ASP A 8 -7.16 -8.85 -43.53
N GLN A 9 -7.63 -7.60 -43.57
CA GLN A 9 -6.74 -6.43 -43.55
C GLN A 9 -6.23 -6.06 -42.14
N PHE A 10 -6.89 -6.51 -41.06
CA PHE A 10 -6.45 -6.19 -39.69
C PHE A 10 -5.29 -7.06 -39.21
N GLU A 11 -5.18 -8.31 -39.66
CA GLU A 11 -4.08 -9.20 -39.25
C GLU A 11 -2.71 -8.75 -39.78
N ASN A 12 -2.69 -8.08 -40.93
CA ASN A 12 -1.46 -7.57 -41.54
C ASN A 12 -0.94 -6.24 -40.92
N GLU A 13 -1.79 -5.48 -40.23
CA GLU A 13 -1.35 -4.30 -39.46
C GLU A 13 -0.77 -4.70 -38.09
N GLY A 14 -1.29 -5.76 -37.46
CA GLY A 14 -0.75 -6.29 -36.20
C GLY A 14 0.69 -6.79 -36.30
N ARG A 15 1.13 -7.24 -37.49
CA ARG A 15 2.52 -7.67 -37.73
C ARG A 15 3.52 -6.53 -37.92
N ARG A 16 3.08 -5.29 -38.20
CA ARG A 16 4.00 -4.15 -38.38
C ARG A 16 4.40 -3.46 -37.08
N VAL A 17 3.74 -3.78 -35.96
CA VAL A 17 4.06 -3.25 -34.61
C VAL A 17 4.92 -4.23 -33.80
N SER A 18 5.79 -5.01 -34.45
CA SER A 18 6.71 -5.94 -33.79
C SER A 18 8.19 -5.66 -34.11
N TYR A 19 8.55 -4.38 -34.21
CA TYR A 19 9.95 -3.95 -34.18
C TYR A 19 10.26 -3.21 -32.87
N GLY A 20 9.86 -3.79 -31.74
CA GLY A 20 10.49 -3.50 -30.45
C GLY A 20 11.73 -4.39 -30.33
N THR A 21 12.88 -3.81 -29.97
CA THR A 21 14.09 -4.59 -29.70
C THR A 21 13.81 -5.67 -28.63
N PRO A 22 14.42 -6.87 -28.72
CA PRO A 22 14.19 -7.96 -27.76
C PRO A 22 14.53 -7.58 -26.30
N GLU A 23 15.39 -6.57 -26.09
CA GLU A 23 15.65 -5.97 -24.78
C GLU A 23 14.44 -5.21 -24.21
N SER A 24 13.70 -4.46 -25.05
CA SER A 24 12.52 -3.70 -24.63
C SER A 24 11.36 -4.61 -24.23
N ALA A 25 11.21 -5.74 -24.92
CA ALA A 25 10.19 -6.74 -24.59
C ALA A 25 10.51 -7.46 -23.27
N THR A 26 11.78 -7.81 -23.04
CA THR A 26 12.25 -8.40 -21.78
C THR A 26 12.10 -7.44 -20.61
N ALA A 27 12.45 -6.15 -20.79
CA ALA A 27 12.29 -5.11 -19.78
C ALA A 27 10.81 -4.90 -19.41
N ALA A 28 9.92 -4.80 -20.40
CA ALA A 28 8.47 -4.67 -20.17
C ALA A 28 7.90 -5.87 -19.41
N ARG A 29 8.34 -7.09 -19.73
CA ARG A 29 7.91 -8.32 -19.05
C ARG A 29 8.39 -8.37 -17.60
N LYS A 30 9.63 -7.97 -17.35
CA LYS A 30 10.20 -7.86 -16.00
C LYS A 30 9.49 -6.77 -15.17
N LEU A 31 9.07 -5.67 -15.79
CA LEU A 31 8.27 -4.63 -15.14
C LEU A 31 6.87 -5.14 -14.79
N LEU A 32 6.23 -5.89 -15.69
CA LEU A 32 4.93 -6.53 -15.44
C LEU A 32 5.00 -7.57 -14.33
N ASP A 33 5.99 -8.47 -14.35
CA ASP A 33 6.21 -9.46 -13.29
C ASP A 33 6.48 -8.78 -11.94
N ARG A 34 7.27 -7.70 -11.94
CA ARG A 34 7.52 -6.91 -10.73
C ARG A 34 6.25 -6.23 -10.23
N GLN A 35 5.45 -5.62 -11.11
CA GLN A 35 4.17 -5.01 -10.75
C GLN A 35 3.17 -6.04 -10.20
N MET A 36 3.15 -7.26 -10.76
CA MET A 36 2.33 -8.37 -10.28
C MET A 36 2.81 -8.88 -8.91
N SER A 37 4.13 -8.98 -8.68
CA SER A 37 4.73 -9.31 -7.38
C SER A 37 4.42 -8.26 -6.31
N ILE A 38 4.52 -6.98 -6.67
CA ILE A 38 4.23 -5.85 -5.79
C ILE A 38 2.76 -5.87 -5.33
N ASN A 39 1.84 -6.01 -6.29
CA ASN A 39 0.42 -6.12 -5.97
C ASN A 39 0.14 -7.40 -5.15
N SER A 40 0.95 -8.45 -5.32
CA SER A 40 0.87 -9.66 -4.50
C SER A 40 1.22 -9.38 -3.02
N VAL A 41 2.27 -8.60 -2.75
CA VAL A 41 2.65 -8.24 -1.37
C VAL A 41 1.58 -7.40 -0.69
N ALA A 42 1.09 -6.33 -1.33
CA ALA A 42 0.03 -5.49 -0.76
C ALA A 42 -1.23 -6.31 -0.45
N LYS A 43 -1.66 -7.18 -1.38
CA LYS A 43 -2.79 -8.09 -1.17
C LYS A 43 -2.55 -9.10 -0.05
N LYS A 44 -1.33 -9.65 0.06
CA LYS A 44 -0.93 -10.54 1.15
C LYS A 44 -1.07 -9.83 2.50
N VAL A 45 -0.59 -8.58 2.60
CA VAL A 45 -0.71 -7.77 3.82
C VAL A 45 -2.17 -7.52 4.18
N ILE A 46 -2.97 -7.05 3.23
CA ILE A 46 -4.39 -6.77 3.46
C ILE A 46 -5.10 -8.05 3.93
N ALA A 47 -4.90 -9.18 3.24
CA ALA A 47 -5.51 -10.45 3.64
C ALA A 47 -5.07 -10.94 5.04
N HIS A 48 -3.84 -10.63 5.44
CA HIS A 48 -3.31 -11.06 6.73
C HIS A 48 -3.75 -10.16 7.89
N LEU A 49 -3.70 -8.83 7.69
CA LEU A 49 -3.86 -7.82 8.72
C LEU A 49 -5.28 -7.23 8.80
N LEU A 50 -5.98 -7.04 7.67
CA LEU A 50 -7.31 -6.44 7.64
C LEU A 50 -8.37 -7.44 8.11
N LYS A 51 -8.48 -7.62 9.43
CA LYS A 51 -9.41 -8.55 10.08
C LYS A 51 -10.23 -7.83 11.18
N PRO A 52 -11.21 -7.00 10.80
CA PRO A 52 -11.93 -6.14 11.75
C PRO A 52 -12.53 -6.89 12.95
N ARG A 53 -13.16 -8.06 12.73
CA ARG A 53 -13.79 -8.89 13.78
C ARG A 53 -12.90 -9.95 14.41
N GLY A 54 -11.71 -10.17 13.85
CA GLY A 54 -10.91 -11.36 14.11
C GLY A 54 -9.47 -11.08 14.50
N TRP A 55 -9.06 -9.82 14.50
CA TRP A 55 -7.70 -9.49 14.86
C TRP A 55 -7.45 -9.73 16.35
N LYS A 56 -6.35 -10.42 16.63
CA LYS A 56 -5.82 -10.62 17.98
C LYS A 56 -4.32 -10.34 17.92
N PRO A 57 -3.75 -9.72 18.96
CA PRO A 57 -2.32 -9.48 19.01
C PRO A 57 -1.58 -10.83 18.93
N PRO A 58 -0.56 -10.96 18.06
CA PRO A 58 0.17 -12.20 17.92
C PRO A 58 0.95 -12.52 19.21
N VAL A 59 0.89 -13.79 19.64
CA VAL A 59 1.58 -14.27 20.86
C VAL A 59 3.11 -14.17 20.70
N ARG A 60 3.60 -14.40 19.47
CA ARG A 60 5.00 -14.17 19.10
C ARG A 60 5.10 -12.81 18.44
N ARG A 61 6.04 -11.97 18.88
CA ARG A 61 6.26 -10.63 18.32
C ARG A 61 6.94 -10.64 16.95
N GLN A 62 7.21 -11.81 16.36
CA GLN A 62 7.80 -11.88 15.02
C GLN A 62 6.82 -11.35 13.97
N PHE A 63 7.31 -10.50 13.08
CA PHE A 63 6.51 -9.99 11.97
C PHE A 63 6.41 -11.01 10.83
N PHE A 64 5.28 -11.05 10.13
CA PHE A 64 4.97 -12.11 9.15
C PHE A 64 5.56 -11.86 7.76
N LEU A 65 5.92 -10.60 7.44
CA LEU A 65 6.64 -10.27 6.21
C LEU A 65 8.14 -10.42 6.42
N ASP A 66 8.83 -10.84 5.37
CA ASP A 66 10.27 -10.74 5.32
C ASP A 66 10.72 -9.31 4.94
N CYS A 67 12.02 -9.08 5.01
CA CYS A 67 12.59 -7.76 4.78
C CYS A 67 12.46 -7.31 3.32
N ASN A 68 12.52 -8.25 2.37
CA ASN A 68 12.40 -7.93 0.95
C ASN A 68 10.96 -7.52 0.63
N GLU A 69 9.97 -8.22 1.18
CA GLU A 69 8.55 -7.88 1.04
C GLU A 69 8.25 -6.49 1.61
N ILE A 70 8.85 -6.14 2.74
CA ILE A 70 8.69 -4.81 3.33
C ILE A 70 9.36 -3.74 2.48
N ALA A 71 10.61 -3.95 2.05
CA ALA A 71 11.31 -3.03 1.17
C ALA A 71 10.53 -2.82 -0.14
N GLU A 72 10.01 -3.89 -0.73
CA GLU A 72 9.17 -3.83 -1.92
C GLU A 72 7.91 -3.00 -1.69
N LEU A 73 7.22 -3.18 -0.56
CA LEU A 73 6.04 -2.40 -0.21
C LEU A 73 6.37 -0.91 -0.05
N CYS A 74 7.44 -0.59 0.68
CA CYS A 74 7.92 0.77 0.91
C CYS A 74 8.29 1.47 -0.41
N ASP A 75 9.11 0.84 -1.25
CA ASP A 75 9.52 1.38 -2.54
C ASP A 75 8.31 1.71 -3.43
N CYS A 76 7.22 0.95 -3.32
CA CYS A 76 6.02 1.16 -4.11
C CYS A 76 5.17 2.30 -3.59
N ALA A 77 4.99 2.36 -2.27
CA ALA A 77 4.33 3.49 -1.64
C ALA A 77 5.09 4.80 -1.93
N GLU A 78 6.43 4.79 -1.83
CA GLU A 78 7.29 5.94 -2.17
C GLU A 78 7.06 6.40 -3.62
N ARG A 79 7.04 5.45 -4.58
CA ARG A 79 6.74 5.77 -5.98
C ARG A 79 5.37 6.44 -6.13
N ILE A 80 4.34 5.94 -5.46
CA ILE A 80 3.00 6.55 -5.50
C ILE A 80 3.05 7.97 -4.92
N PHE A 81 3.59 8.14 -3.71
CA PHE A 81 3.67 9.44 -3.04
C PHE A 81 4.49 10.46 -3.85
N SER A 82 5.53 10.03 -4.56
CA SER A 82 6.35 10.92 -5.39
C SER A 82 5.57 11.56 -6.54
N THR A 83 4.47 10.94 -6.96
CA THR A 83 3.59 11.45 -8.02
C THR A 83 2.44 12.31 -7.50
N GLU A 84 2.19 12.29 -6.19
CA GLU A 84 1.09 13.02 -5.56
C GLU A 84 1.49 14.47 -5.22
N PRO A 85 0.56 15.44 -5.35
CA PRO A 85 0.84 16.81 -4.93
C PRO A 85 0.90 16.90 -3.40
N SER A 86 1.74 17.82 -2.88
CA SER A 86 1.84 18.04 -1.43
C SER A 86 0.53 18.50 -0.77
N VAL A 87 -0.38 19.11 -1.55
CA VAL A 87 -1.72 19.49 -1.10
C VAL A 87 -2.75 18.66 -1.86
N LEU A 88 -3.32 17.67 -1.17
CA LEU A 88 -4.34 16.79 -1.72
C LEU A 88 -5.69 17.51 -1.85
N LYS A 89 -6.43 17.22 -2.92
CA LYS A 89 -7.80 17.70 -3.14
C LYS A 89 -8.74 16.50 -3.11
N ILE A 90 -9.43 16.32 -1.98
CA ILE A 90 -10.32 15.18 -1.74
C ILE A 90 -11.76 15.65 -1.83
N LYS A 91 -12.63 14.83 -2.44
CA LYS A 91 -14.06 15.12 -2.56
C LYS A 91 -14.84 14.31 -1.54
N ALA A 92 -15.93 14.87 -1.05
CA ALA A 92 -16.85 14.12 -0.20
C ALA A 92 -17.61 13.05 -1.03
N PRO A 93 -17.97 11.90 -0.42
CA PRO A 93 -17.84 11.57 1.00
C PRO A 93 -16.47 10.98 1.37
N VAL A 94 -15.94 11.36 2.54
CA VAL A 94 -14.64 10.92 3.05
C VAL A 94 -14.71 10.54 4.54
N LYS A 95 -14.04 9.45 4.91
CA LYS A 95 -13.76 9.07 6.30
C LYS A 95 -12.40 9.60 6.70
N ILE A 96 -12.36 10.32 7.82
CA ILE A 96 -11.14 10.96 8.31
C ILE A 96 -10.70 10.24 9.59
N PHE A 97 -9.46 9.77 9.59
CA PHE A 97 -8.80 9.10 10.71
C PHE A 97 -7.70 10.01 11.25
N GLY A 98 -7.74 10.28 12.55
CA GLY A 98 -6.68 11.00 13.26
C GLY A 98 -5.52 10.08 13.66
N ASP A 99 -4.80 10.51 14.68
CA ASP A 99 -3.61 9.84 15.21
C ASP A 99 -3.90 8.38 15.61
N LEU A 100 -3.02 7.47 15.19
CA LEU A 100 -3.17 6.04 15.47
C LEU A 100 -2.16 5.53 16.50
N HIS A 101 -0.94 6.08 16.52
CA HIS A 101 0.11 5.75 17.48
C HIS A 101 0.27 4.24 17.74
N GLY A 102 0.34 3.42 16.68
CA GLY A 102 0.51 1.97 16.81
C GLY A 102 -0.61 1.22 17.54
N GLN A 103 -1.80 1.83 17.73
CA GLN A 103 -2.99 1.20 18.32
C GLN A 103 -3.78 0.40 17.27
N PHE A 104 -3.14 -0.61 16.69
CA PHE A 104 -3.73 -1.40 15.60
C PHE A 104 -5.08 -2.05 15.95
N GLY A 105 -5.26 -2.49 17.20
CA GLY A 105 -6.52 -3.09 17.64
C GLY A 105 -7.70 -2.13 17.59
N ASP A 106 -7.48 -0.84 17.87
CA ASP A 106 -8.52 0.19 17.79
C ASP A 106 -8.83 0.53 16.34
N LEU A 107 -7.82 0.55 15.46
CA LEU A 107 -8.03 0.67 14.01
C LEU A 107 -8.92 -0.46 13.47
N MET A 108 -8.71 -1.71 13.91
CA MET A 108 -9.56 -2.83 13.51
C MET A 108 -11.00 -2.70 13.99
N ARG A 109 -11.22 -2.16 15.20
CA ARG A 109 -12.56 -1.87 15.72
C ARG A 109 -13.27 -0.79 14.91
N LEU A 110 -12.55 0.28 14.53
CA LEU A 110 -13.10 1.33 13.67
C LEU A 110 -13.54 0.76 12.32
N PHE A 111 -12.76 -0.14 11.73
CA PHE A 111 -13.15 -0.83 10.49
C PHE A 111 -14.32 -1.80 10.65
N ASP A 112 -14.53 -2.35 11.85
CA ASP A 112 -15.68 -3.23 12.11
C ASP A 112 -16.97 -2.42 12.27
N GLU A 113 -16.89 -1.30 12.99
CA GLU A 113 -18.04 -0.47 13.32
C GLU A 113 -18.47 0.41 12.14
N TYR A 114 -17.50 1.06 11.46
CA TYR A 114 -17.80 2.04 10.42
C TYR A 114 -17.65 1.47 9.00
N GLY A 115 -17.18 0.24 8.85
CA GLY A 115 -16.91 -0.40 7.57
C GLY A 115 -15.42 -0.38 7.20
N SER A 116 -15.03 -1.40 6.43
CA SER A 116 -13.63 -1.71 6.12
C SER A 116 -13.34 -1.57 4.63
N PRO A 117 -12.12 -1.11 4.27
CA PRO A 117 -11.73 -0.90 2.88
C PRO A 117 -11.58 -2.24 2.16
N SER A 118 -12.62 -2.64 1.42
CA SER A 118 -12.65 -3.85 0.60
C SER A 118 -13.44 -3.62 -0.67
N THR A 119 -13.17 -4.37 -1.74
CA THR A 119 -13.83 -4.20 -3.05
C THR A 119 -15.35 -4.37 -3.00
N ALA A 120 -15.85 -5.18 -2.06
CA ALA A 120 -17.29 -5.33 -1.79
C ALA A 120 -17.81 -4.39 -0.68
N GLY A 121 -16.91 -3.60 -0.10
CA GLY A 121 -17.17 -2.69 1.00
C GLY A 121 -17.32 -1.24 0.55
N ASP A 122 -17.03 -0.36 1.49
CA ASP A 122 -17.32 1.07 1.40
C ASP A 122 -16.33 1.90 0.58
N ILE A 123 -15.15 1.37 0.32
CA ILE A 123 -14.11 2.04 -0.47
C ILE A 123 -14.53 2.31 -1.93
N SER A 124 -15.61 1.67 -2.39
CA SER A 124 -16.17 1.93 -3.72
C SER A 124 -16.92 3.27 -3.82
N TYR A 125 -17.34 3.85 -2.69
CA TYR A 125 -18.12 5.10 -2.66
C TYR A 125 -17.62 6.13 -1.63
N ILE A 126 -16.75 5.76 -0.69
CA ILE A 126 -16.17 6.65 0.32
C ILE A 126 -14.64 6.59 0.26
N ASP A 127 -14.03 7.76 0.21
CA ASP A 127 -12.58 7.90 0.32
C ASP A 127 -12.13 7.84 1.79
N TYR A 128 -10.89 7.43 2.02
CA TYR A 128 -10.25 7.29 3.31
C TYR A 128 -9.10 8.29 3.40
N LEU A 129 -9.13 9.15 4.41
CA LEU A 129 -8.06 10.11 4.70
C LEU A 129 -7.49 9.83 6.08
N PHE A 130 -6.20 9.52 6.16
CA PHE A 130 -5.49 9.39 7.42
C PHE A 130 -4.56 10.59 7.63
N LEU A 131 -4.61 11.18 8.82
CA LEU A 131 -4.02 12.49 9.12
C LEU A 131 -2.55 12.46 9.60
N GLY A 132 -1.93 11.29 9.70
CA GLY A 132 -0.55 11.13 10.20
C GLY A 132 -0.51 10.47 11.58
N ASP A 133 0.67 10.50 12.20
CA ASP A 133 0.94 9.93 13.52
C ASP A 133 0.53 8.46 13.64
N TYR A 134 1.01 7.68 12.67
CA TYR A 134 0.72 6.25 12.52
C TYR A 134 1.51 5.38 13.51
N VAL A 135 2.73 5.81 13.80
CA VAL A 135 3.75 5.08 14.56
C VAL A 135 4.00 5.73 15.93
N ASP A 136 4.84 5.06 16.72
CA ASP A 136 5.21 5.40 18.11
C ASP A 136 4.10 5.17 19.15
N ARG A 137 4.53 5.04 20.42
CA ARG A 137 3.73 4.82 21.65
C ARG A 137 2.96 3.50 21.76
N GLY A 138 2.44 2.98 20.66
CA GLY A 138 1.74 1.70 20.59
C GLY A 138 2.68 0.50 20.49
N GLN A 139 2.11 -0.70 20.66
CA GLN A 139 2.86 -1.97 20.57
C GLN A 139 2.78 -2.63 19.18
N HIS A 140 2.02 -2.04 18.25
CA HIS A 140 1.71 -2.61 16.94
C HIS A 140 1.91 -1.58 15.82
N SER A 141 2.97 -0.78 15.91
CA SER A 141 3.27 0.27 14.92
C SER A 141 3.57 -0.34 13.55
N LEU A 142 4.29 -1.48 13.52
CA LEU A 142 4.59 -2.21 12.30
C LEU A 142 3.31 -2.67 11.58
N GLU A 143 2.37 -3.26 12.31
CA GLU A 143 1.09 -3.69 11.76
C GLU A 143 0.31 -2.50 11.19
N THR A 144 0.29 -1.37 11.91
CA THR A 144 -0.40 -0.14 11.46
C THR A 144 0.19 0.40 10.17
N ILE A 145 1.50 0.72 10.14
CA ILE A 145 2.09 1.35 8.96
C ILE A 145 2.07 0.41 7.75
N THR A 146 2.33 -0.89 7.94
CA THR A 146 2.35 -1.86 6.85
C THR A 146 0.96 -2.02 6.23
N LEU A 147 -0.10 -2.06 7.05
CA LEU A 147 -1.47 -2.11 6.54
C LEU A 147 -1.83 -0.85 5.76
N LEU A 148 -1.50 0.34 6.28
CA LEU A 148 -1.79 1.61 5.62
C LEU A 148 -1.07 1.73 4.27
N LEU A 149 0.21 1.37 4.21
CA LEU A 149 0.98 1.35 2.96
C LEU A 149 0.37 0.35 1.96
N ALA A 150 -0.03 -0.85 2.40
CA ALA A 150 -0.67 -1.82 1.54
C ALA A 150 -2.02 -1.35 1.00
N LEU A 151 -2.85 -0.72 1.84
CA LEU A 151 -4.11 -0.09 1.42
C LEU A 151 -3.86 1.04 0.41
N LYS A 152 -2.82 1.85 0.62
CA LYS A 152 -2.44 2.91 -0.33
C LYS A 152 -2.00 2.35 -1.68
N VAL A 153 -1.24 1.26 -1.68
CA VAL A 153 -0.77 0.59 -2.91
C VAL A 153 -1.92 -0.03 -3.69
N GLU A 154 -2.85 -0.70 -3.01
CA GLU A 154 -4.01 -1.36 -3.63
C GLU A 154 -5.09 -0.35 -4.07
N TYR A 155 -5.35 0.68 -3.26
CA TYR A 155 -6.45 1.63 -3.45
C TYR A 155 -5.95 3.08 -3.58
N GLN A 156 -5.03 3.31 -4.52
CA GLN A 156 -4.31 4.59 -4.69
C GLN A 156 -5.22 5.82 -4.80
N GLN A 157 -6.38 5.67 -5.44
CA GLN A 157 -7.33 6.76 -5.71
C GLN A 157 -8.28 7.03 -4.53
N ASN A 158 -8.47 6.08 -3.62
CA ASN A 158 -9.45 6.16 -2.55
C ASN A 158 -8.81 6.26 -1.17
N VAL A 159 -7.56 5.82 -1.00
CA VAL A 159 -6.82 5.90 0.27
C VAL A 159 -5.77 6.99 0.16
N HIS A 160 -5.90 7.97 1.05
CA HIS A 160 -5.03 9.13 1.16
C HIS A 160 -4.34 9.12 2.51
N LEU A 161 -3.01 9.20 2.49
CA LEU A 161 -2.17 9.27 3.67
C LEU A 161 -1.46 10.62 3.64
N ILE A 162 -1.60 11.42 4.69
CA ILE A 162 -0.78 12.62 4.88
C ILE A 162 0.28 12.36 5.96
N ARG A 163 1.31 13.21 5.97
CA ARG A 163 2.42 13.09 6.91
C ARG A 163 2.11 13.84 8.21
N GLY A 164 2.20 13.16 9.34
CA GLY A 164 2.23 13.76 10.67
C GLY A 164 3.65 14.10 11.11
N ASN A 165 3.80 14.54 12.35
CA ASN A 165 5.11 14.89 12.92
C ASN A 165 5.91 13.64 13.32
N HIS A 166 5.25 12.52 13.60
CA HIS A 166 5.93 11.28 13.97
C HIS A 166 6.56 10.53 12.79
N GLU A 167 6.17 10.81 11.54
CA GLU A 167 6.76 10.21 10.34
C GLU A 167 8.06 10.89 9.89
N ALA A 168 8.73 11.65 10.76
CA ALA A 168 10.07 12.17 10.53
C ALA A 168 11.13 11.18 11.02
N ALA A 169 12.18 10.94 10.22
CA ALA A 169 13.26 10.00 10.54
C ALA A 169 13.89 10.28 11.92
N ASP A 170 13.96 11.55 12.30
CA ASP A 170 14.53 12.01 13.56
C ASP A 170 13.65 11.64 14.76
N ILE A 171 12.32 11.57 14.57
CA ILE A 171 11.32 11.22 15.57
C ILE A 171 11.20 9.69 15.67
N ASN A 172 11.10 8.98 14.55
CA ASN A 172 11.14 7.51 14.49
C ASN A 172 12.40 6.91 15.15
N ALA A 173 13.53 7.62 15.11
CA ALA A 173 14.79 7.17 15.71
C ALA A 173 14.80 7.32 17.24
N LEU A 174 14.04 8.28 17.76
CA LEU A 174 14.03 8.68 19.16
C LEU A 174 12.93 7.96 19.97
N PHE A 175 11.80 7.60 19.36
CA PHE A 175 10.59 7.14 20.06
C PHE A 175 10.27 5.64 19.96
N GLY A 176 11.19 4.84 19.40
CA GLY A 176 11.19 3.38 19.60
C GLY A 176 10.72 2.56 18.41
N PHE A 177 10.13 3.16 17.36
CA PHE A 177 9.78 2.44 16.13
C PHE A 177 11.00 1.75 15.49
N ARG A 178 12.17 2.41 15.52
CA ARG A 178 13.45 1.79 15.09
C ARG A 178 13.77 0.49 15.82
N ILE A 179 13.54 0.46 17.14
CA ILE A 179 13.83 -0.71 17.98
C ILE A 179 12.80 -1.79 17.67
N GLU A 180 11.53 -1.42 17.52
CA GLU A 180 10.48 -2.35 17.11
C GLU A 180 10.81 -3.04 15.78
N CYS A 181 11.27 -2.29 14.77
CA CYS A 181 11.74 -2.86 13.51
C CYS A 181 12.90 -3.83 13.71
N ILE A 182 13.93 -3.47 14.49
CA ILE A 182 15.11 -4.32 14.71
C ILE A 182 14.77 -5.59 15.51
N GLU A 183 13.89 -5.50 16.50
CA GLU A 183 13.50 -6.64 17.34
C GLU A 183 12.56 -7.60 16.62
N ARG A 184 11.64 -7.08 15.81
CA ARG A 184 10.54 -7.85 15.21
C ARG A 184 10.80 -8.25 13.76
N MET A 185 11.67 -7.51 13.07
CA MET A 185 12.18 -7.85 11.74
C MET A 185 13.65 -8.25 11.88
N VAL A 186 14.01 -9.41 11.34
CA VAL A 186 15.39 -9.89 11.33
C VAL A 186 16.21 -9.12 10.25
N CYS A 187 16.08 -7.79 10.17
CA CYS A 187 16.79 -6.96 9.19
C CYS A 187 16.96 -5.50 9.63
N TYR A 188 18.03 -4.89 9.12
CA TYR A 188 18.44 -3.50 9.30
C TYR A 188 17.73 -2.51 8.34
N LEU A 189 16.48 -2.78 7.93
CA LEU A 189 15.77 -2.01 6.88
C LEU A 189 15.12 -0.70 7.38
N TYR A 190 15.72 -0.10 8.41
CA TYR A 190 15.22 1.11 9.07
C TYR A 190 15.30 2.37 8.18
N ARG A 191 16.11 2.37 7.12
CA ARG A 191 16.33 3.58 6.32
C ARG A 191 15.21 3.92 5.34
N GLN A 192 14.22 3.02 5.17
CA GLN A 192 13.15 3.13 4.17
C GLN A 192 11.74 3.27 4.77
N ILE A 193 11.59 3.28 6.10
CA ILE A 193 10.30 3.44 6.80
C ILE A 193 10.35 4.70 7.67
#